data_AF-B8HPP4-F1
#
_entry.id   AF-B8HPP4-F1
#
_cell.length_a   1.000
_cell.length_b   1.000
_cell.length_c   1.000
_cell.angle_alpha   90.00
_cell.angle_beta   90.00
_cell.angle_gamma   90.00
#
_symmetry.space_group_name_H-M   'P 1'
#
loop_
_entity.id
_entity.type
_entity.pdbx_description
1 polymer ?
#
loop_
_entity_poly.entity_id
_entity_poly.type
_entity_poly.pdbx_seq_one_letter_code
_entity_poly.pdbx_strand_id
1 'polypeptide(L)'
;MKDKQSSSEDVIQTKPQIYEASLESGGAVVRGSEITQEQAVARRRSGLDVVVCGPSLAENSKYAKMIEQTANSAFVRHPPHANAGAYALPHYQADPGPPDGHTFYETDKRKAFS
;
A
#
# COMPACT_ATOMS: atom_id res chain seq x y z
N MET A 1 12.59 -18.31 -44.82
CA MET A 1 11.54 -18.65 -43.84
C MET A 1 11.61 -17.61 -42.74
N LYS A 2 10.45 -17.10 -42.31
CA LYS A 2 10.30 -15.83 -41.58
C LYS A 2 10.92 -15.90 -40.18
N ASP A 3 11.81 -14.96 -39.88
CA ASP A 3 12.20 -14.61 -38.52
C ASP A 3 10.99 -14.04 -37.80
N LYS A 4 10.54 -14.73 -36.75
CA LYS A 4 9.42 -14.30 -35.92
C LYS A 4 9.99 -13.41 -34.81
N GLN A 5 10.13 -12.13 -35.13
CA GLN A 5 10.51 -11.10 -34.17
C GLN A 5 9.37 -10.94 -33.16
N SER A 6 9.52 -11.59 -32.01
CA SER A 6 8.63 -11.41 -30.86
C SER A 6 8.91 -10.03 -30.29
N SER A 7 8.00 -9.10 -30.53
CA SER A 7 8.00 -7.76 -29.95
C SER A 7 7.72 -7.87 -28.45
N SER A 8 8.80 -7.93 -27.67
CA SER A 8 8.80 -7.63 -26.24
C SER A 8 8.51 -6.14 -26.08
N GLU A 9 7.23 -5.76 -26.06
CA GLU A 9 6.86 -4.49 -25.44
C GLU A 9 7.23 -4.60 -23.96
N ASP A 10 8.34 -3.95 -23.61
CA ASP A 10 8.77 -3.69 -22.25
C ASP A 10 7.55 -3.24 -21.42
N VAL A 11 7.03 -4.14 -20.59
CA VAL A 11 6.20 -3.72 -19.46
C VAL A 11 7.16 -2.97 -18.56
N ILE A 12 7.26 -1.65 -18.73
CA ILE A 12 7.90 -0.78 -17.76
C ILE A 12 7.12 -1.01 -16.47
N GLN A 13 7.66 -1.87 -15.62
CA GLN A 13 7.08 -2.21 -14.33
C GLN A 13 7.27 -0.97 -13.47
N THR A 14 6.30 -0.05 -13.55
CA THR A 14 6.35 1.21 -12.82
C THR A 14 6.31 0.89 -11.33
N LYS A 15 7.28 1.45 -10.61
CA LYS A 15 7.34 1.39 -9.15
C LYS A 15 6.01 1.89 -8.58
N PRO A 16 5.41 1.22 -7.58
CA PRO A 16 4.22 1.73 -6.91
C PRO A 16 4.44 3.14 -6.35
N GLN A 17 3.40 3.96 -6.43
CA GLN A 17 3.37 5.29 -5.83
C GLN A 17 2.90 5.19 -4.38
N ILE A 18 3.39 6.09 -3.52
CA ILE A 18 3.06 6.10 -2.10
C ILE A 18 2.38 7.43 -1.80
N TYR A 19 1.26 7.38 -1.08
CA TYR A 19 0.52 8.56 -0.67
C TYR A 19 0.35 8.58 0.84
N GLU A 20 0.17 9.78 1.37
CA GLU A 20 -0.51 9.99 2.64
C GLU A 20 -1.90 9.33 2.58
N ALA A 21 -2.39 8.86 3.71
CA ALA A 21 -3.72 8.27 3.78
C ALA A 21 -4.53 8.81 4.95
N SER A 22 -5.85 8.81 4.78
CA SER A 22 -6.83 9.00 5.84
C SER A 22 -7.97 8.01 5.68
N LEU A 23 -8.63 7.66 6.79
CA LEU A 23 -9.76 6.75 6.82
C LEU A 23 -11.09 7.53 6.78
N GLU A 24 -11.99 7.07 5.93
CA GLU A 24 -13.35 7.57 5.81
C GLU A 24 -14.40 6.48 6.08
N SER A 25 -15.69 6.86 5.95
CA SER A 25 -16.82 5.96 6.15
C SER A 25 -16.74 4.70 5.27
N GLY A 26 -17.25 3.58 5.79
CA GLY A 26 -17.24 2.30 5.07
C GLY A 26 -15.83 1.69 4.84
N GLY A 27 -14.83 2.16 5.58
CA GLY A 27 -13.45 1.66 5.53
C GLY A 27 -12.66 2.20 4.34
N ALA A 28 -13.15 3.27 3.72
CA ALA A 28 -12.48 3.90 2.60
C ALA A 28 -11.14 4.49 3.03
N VAL A 29 -10.13 4.30 2.19
CA VAL A 29 -8.81 4.94 2.33
C VAL A 29 -8.73 6.03 1.28
N VAL A 30 -8.56 7.28 1.72
CA VAL A 30 -8.44 8.44 0.82
C VAL A 30 -6.97 8.84 0.71
N ARG A 31 -6.48 8.97 -0.52
CA ARG A 31 -5.13 9.43 -0.83
C ARG A 31 -5.01 10.92 -0.54
N GLY A 32 -3.96 11.29 0.19
CA GLY A 32 -3.48 12.68 0.29
C GLY A 32 -2.35 12.95 -0.71
N SER A 33 -1.34 13.69 -0.27
CA SER A 33 -0.18 14.02 -1.11
C SER A 33 0.66 12.78 -1.44
N GLU A 34 1.27 12.76 -2.63
CA GLU A 34 2.29 11.76 -2.98
C GLU A 34 3.55 12.02 -2.15
N ILE A 35 4.16 10.95 -1.64
CA ILE A 35 5.30 11.01 -0.72
C ILE A 35 6.37 9.98 -1.10
N THR A 36 7.59 10.22 -0.65
CA THR A 36 8.68 9.25 -0.79
C THR A 36 8.54 8.10 0.19
N GLN A 37 9.33 7.04 -0.01
CA GLN A 37 9.41 5.93 0.92
C GLN A 37 9.91 6.36 2.29
N GLU A 38 10.92 7.24 2.35
CA GLU A 38 11.49 7.75 3.60
C GLU A 38 10.44 8.55 4.38
N GLN A 39 9.64 9.37 3.69
CA GLN A 39 8.52 10.11 4.28
C GLN A 39 7.43 9.16 4.78
N ALA A 40 7.12 8.09 4.05
CA ALA A 40 6.15 7.09 4.48
C ALA A 40 6.60 6.35 5.75
N VAL A 41 7.87 5.97 5.83
CA VAL A 41 8.45 5.37 7.05
C VAL A 41 8.38 6.33 8.23
N ALA A 42 8.72 7.62 8.03
CA ALA A 42 8.63 8.62 9.08
C ALA A 42 7.17 8.77 9.58
N ARG A 43 6.20 8.83 8.66
CA ARG A 43 4.77 8.88 8.98
C ARG A 43 4.30 7.67 9.78
N ARG A 44 4.70 6.47 9.36
CA ARG A 44 4.37 5.24 10.07
C ARG A 44 4.95 5.21 11.48
N ARG A 45 6.19 5.68 11.67
CA ARG A 45 6.78 5.85 13.01
C ARG A 45 6.03 6.87 13.87
N SER A 46 5.40 7.87 13.25
CA SER A 46 4.57 8.87 13.92
C SER A 46 3.10 8.45 14.11
N GLY A 47 2.74 7.21 13.77
CA GLY A 47 1.39 6.69 13.98
C GLY A 47 0.37 7.09 12.91
N LEU A 48 0.82 7.56 11.75
CA LEU A 48 -0.05 8.05 10.66
C LEU A 48 -0.22 6.98 9.58
N ASP A 49 -1.33 7.07 8.83
CA ASP A 49 -1.63 6.16 7.74
C ASP A 49 -0.90 6.52 6.44
N VAL A 50 -0.56 5.50 5.66
CA VAL A 50 -0.06 5.64 4.28
C VAL A 50 -0.69 4.59 3.37
N VAL A 51 -0.71 4.84 2.06
CA VAL A 51 -1.21 3.87 1.08
C VAL A 51 -0.28 3.72 -0.12
N VAL A 52 -0.02 2.46 -0.50
CA VAL A 52 0.75 2.10 -1.69
C VAL A 52 -0.18 1.77 -2.84
N CYS A 53 -0.03 2.49 -3.95
CA CYS A 53 -0.89 2.43 -5.13
C CYS A 53 -0.11 2.00 -6.36
N GLY A 54 -0.72 1.17 -7.19
CA GLY A 54 -0.07 0.66 -8.39
C GLY A 54 -0.85 -0.47 -9.06
N PRO A 55 -0.48 -0.86 -10.29
CA PRO A 55 -1.19 -1.88 -11.05
C PRO A 55 -0.94 -3.30 -10.53
N SER A 56 0.17 -3.55 -9.84
CA SER A 56 0.56 -4.89 -9.38
C SER A 56 0.29 -5.08 -7.90
N LEU A 57 -0.64 -5.98 -7.57
CA LEU A 57 -0.90 -6.42 -6.19
C LEU A 57 0.40 -6.88 -5.49
N ALA A 58 1.23 -7.65 -6.20
CA ALA A 58 2.46 -8.19 -5.65
C ALA A 58 3.45 -7.08 -5.28
N GLU A 59 3.64 -6.10 -6.16
CA GLU A 59 4.53 -4.97 -5.88
C GLU A 59 3.97 -4.05 -4.80
N ASN A 60 2.65 -3.76 -4.82
CA ASN A 60 2.02 -2.92 -3.80
C ASN A 60 2.17 -3.54 -2.40
N SER A 61 1.87 -4.84 -2.27
CA SER A 61 2.01 -5.56 -0.99
C SER A 61 3.46 -5.64 -0.54
N LYS A 62 4.41 -5.83 -1.47
CA LYS A 62 5.85 -5.87 -1.16
C LYS A 62 6.36 -4.53 -0.66
N TYR A 63 5.97 -3.43 -1.30
CA TYR A 63 6.34 -2.07 -0.88
C TYR A 63 5.70 -1.71 0.47
N ALA A 64 4.43 -2.03 0.68
CA ALA A 64 3.77 -1.82 1.97
C ALA A 64 4.47 -2.58 3.10
N LYS A 65 4.80 -3.85 2.88
CA LYS A 65 5.58 -4.65 3.84
C LYS A 65 6.93 -3.99 4.14
N MET A 66 7.64 -3.51 3.13
CA MET A 66 8.94 -2.88 3.28
C MET A 66 8.86 -1.62 4.15
N ILE A 67 7.86 -0.76 3.92
CA ILE A 67 7.62 0.45 4.71
C ILE A 67 7.37 0.07 6.17
N GLU A 68 6.43 -0.84 6.43
CA GLU A 68 6.08 -1.23 7.80
C GLU A 68 7.25 -1.89 8.53
N GLN A 69 7.97 -2.80 7.86
CA GLN A 69 9.16 -3.47 8.41
C GLN A 69 10.29 -2.49 8.74
N THR A 70 10.39 -1.37 8.00
CA THR A 70 11.40 -0.34 8.27
C THR A 70 10.95 0.62 9.37
N ALA A 71 9.64 0.87 9.47
CA ALA A 71 9.06 1.74 10.47
C ALA A 71 9.05 1.08 11.86
N ASN A 72 8.70 -0.21 11.93
CA ASN A 72 8.37 -0.93 13.15
C ASN A 72 9.19 -2.22 13.28
N SER A 73 9.64 -2.53 14.50
CA SER A 73 10.47 -3.72 14.77
C SER A 73 9.70 -5.04 14.60
N ALA A 74 8.39 -5.03 14.83
CA ALA A 74 7.49 -6.15 14.64
C ALA A 74 6.17 -5.65 14.03
N PHE A 75 5.60 -6.44 13.13
CA PHE A 75 4.41 -6.06 12.37
C PHE A 75 3.63 -7.30 11.93
N VAL A 76 2.34 -7.10 11.68
CA VAL A 76 1.42 -8.11 11.20
C VAL A 76 0.70 -7.63 9.94
N ARG A 77 0.27 -8.58 9.11
CA ARG A 77 -0.56 -8.30 7.94
C ARG A 77 -2.01 -8.66 8.26
N HIS A 78 -2.94 -7.78 7.92
CA HIS A 78 -4.37 -8.08 7.95
C HIS A 78 -5.01 -8.07 6.56
N PRO A 79 -5.97 -8.99 6.31
CA PRO A 79 -6.87 -8.85 5.17
C PRO A 79 -7.80 -7.64 5.37
N PRO A 80 -8.56 -7.23 4.34
CA PRO A 80 -9.61 -6.26 4.55
C PRO A 80 -10.61 -6.70 5.62
N HIS A 81 -10.91 -5.81 6.54
CA HIS A 81 -11.81 -6.09 7.66
C HIS A 81 -13.27 -5.88 7.23
N ALA A 82 -14.10 -6.92 7.31
CA ALA A 82 -15.52 -6.83 6.93
C ALA A 82 -16.29 -5.81 7.79
N ASN A 83 -15.92 -5.67 9.06
CA ASN A 83 -16.51 -4.69 9.99
C ASN A 83 -16.02 -3.25 9.75
N ALA A 84 -14.90 -3.04 9.05
CA ALA A 84 -14.48 -1.70 8.64
C ALA A 84 -15.33 -1.19 7.46
N GLY A 85 -15.80 -2.10 6.60
CA GLY A 85 -16.77 -1.83 5.54
C GLY A 85 -16.32 -2.32 4.16
N ALA A 86 -17.17 -2.07 3.16
CA ALA A 86 -17.00 -2.60 1.81
C ALA A 86 -15.71 -2.09 1.11
N TYR A 87 -15.21 -0.92 1.52
CA TYR A 87 -14.07 -0.26 0.90
C TYR A 87 -12.74 -0.51 1.62
N ALA A 88 -12.74 -1.30 2.70
CA ALA A 88 -11.54 -1.62 3.45
C ALA A 88 -10.42 -2.19 2.55
N LEU A 89 -9.20 -1.71 2.74
CA LEU A 89 -8.00 -2.21 2.08
C LEU A 89 -7.26 -3.21 2.98
N PRO A 90 -6.52 -4.18 2.39
CA PRO A 90 -5.54 -4.93 3.16
C PRO A 90 -4.43 -4.00 3.65
N HIS A 91 -3.82 -4.33 4.78
CA HIS A 91 -2.79 -3.48 5.38
C HIS A 91 -1.81 -4.25 6.24
N TYR A 92 -0.74 -3.55 6.61
CA TYR A 92 0.17 -3.94 7.68
C TYR A 92 0.06 -2.93 8.83
N GLN A 93 0.29 -3.40 10.06
CA GLN A 93 0.36 -2.57 11.27
C GLN A 93 1.38 -3.15 12.26
N ALA A 94 1.81 -2.33 13.22
CA ALA A 94 2.71 -2.76 14.29
C ALA A 94 2.04 -3.83 15.18
N ASP A 95 2.82 -4.81 15.64
CA ASP A 95 2.34 -5.88 16.53
C ASP A 95 3.44 -6.34 17.50
N PRO A 96 3.26 -6.21 18.83
CA PRO A 96 2.11 -5.58 19.51
C PRO A 96 2.07 -4.07 19.25
N GLY A 97 0.88 -3.47 19.12
CA GLY A 97 0.74 -2.00 19.00
C GLY A 97 1.19 -1.31 20.30
N PRO A 98 1.63 -0.02 20.32
CA PRO A 98 1.74 1.07 19.31
C PRO A 98 3.03 1.08 18.43
N PRO A 99 3.17 1.95 17.40
CA PRO A 99 2.35 3.11 17.02
C PRO A 99 1.05 2.77 16.28
N ASP A 100 0.06 3.65 16.41
CA ASP A 100 -1.21 3.60 15.67
C ASP A 100 -0.99 3.74 14.15
N GLY A 101 -2.07 3.66 13.37
CA GLY A 101 -2.05 3.82 11.92
C GLY A 101 -1.57 2.58 11.17
N HIS A 102 -1.71 2.63 9.85
CA HIS A 102 -1.61 1.46 8.98
C HIS A 102 -0.86 1.78 7.69
N THR A 103 -0.17 0.77 7.16
CA THR A 103 0.34 0.78 5.79
C THR A 103 -0.63 0.01 4.90
N PHE A 104 -1.54 0.72 4.25
CA PHE A 104 -2.49 0.15 3.29
C PHE A 104 -1.84 -0.12 1.94
N TYR A 105 -2.44 -1.01 1.16
CA TYR A 105 -2.06 -1.19 -0.23
C TYR A 105 -3.23 -1.58 -1.13
N GLU A 106 -3.19 -1.08 -2.36
CA GLU A 106 -4.21 -1.38 -3.35
C GLU A 106 -4.10 -2.81 -3.89
N THR A 107 -5.24 -3.32 -4.33
CA THR A 107 -5.36 -4.60 -5.04
C THR A 107 -5.95 -4.37 -6.43
N ASP A 108 -6.16 -5.45 -7.18
CA ASP A 108 -6.95 -5.46 -8.42
C ASP A 108 -8.44 -5.17 -8.17
N LYS A 109 -8.95 -5.52 -6.98
CA LYS A 109 -10.39 -5.44 -6.63
C LYS A 109 -10.77 -4.25 -5.75
N ARG A 110 -9.78 -3.61 -5.12
CA ARG A 110 -10.01 -2.55 -4.12
C ARG A 110 -8.93 -1.49 -4.27
N LYS A 111 -9.37 -0.24 -4.33
CA LYS A 111 -8.57 0.95 -4.63
C LYS A 111 -8.77 2.00 -3.55
N ALA A 112 -7.76 2.83 -3.35
CA ALA A 112 -7.90 4.04 -2.54
C ALA A 112 -8.62 5.12 -3.35
N PHE A 113 -9.35 5.99 -2.66
CA PHE A 113 -10.00 7.16 -3.26
C PHE A 113 -8.99 8.30 -3.45
N SER A 114 -9.34 9.31 -4.24
CA SER A 114 -8.57 10.56 -4.42
C SER A 114 -9.47 11.77 -4.24
#